data_AF-A0A979FIL4-F1
#
_entry.id   AF-A0A979FIL4-F1
#
_cell.length_a   1.000
_cell.length_b   1.000
_cell.length_c   1.000
_cell.angle_alpha   90.00
_cell.angle_beta   90.00
_cell.angle_gamma   90.00
#
_symmetry.space_group_name_H-M   'P 1'
#
loop_
_entity.id
_entity.type
_entity.pdbx_description
1 polymer ?
#
loop_
_entity_poly.entity_id
_entity_poly.type
_entity_poly.pdbx_seq_one_letter_code
_entity_poly.pdbx_strand_id
1 'polypeptide(L)'
;MRETCQEIRQAEIAKKKHPRVHQSKIDEENNKFNDIVQGNFLDHYRNLTYKTVMGLTWATRFCSRAAFIIKMDDDITVNFFHVRQLLQTRYANIKNVLLGRALIKTKPFRRNSKWQVTQEEYVGDEYPTYINGWFYMIPMETVRKLVANAHRFRYFWLEDVFVTGIMAQDLQIERRNIDTKKFVTCFRGKSAHKIRSFL
;
A
#
# COMPACT_ATOMS: atom_id res chain seq x y z
N MET A 1 -21.82 -7.98 7.29
CA MET A 1 -20.43 -8.10 6.80
C MET A 1 -19.55 -7.50 7.88
N ARG A 2 -18.63 -8.26 8.50
CA ARG A 2 -17.68 -7.69 9.47
C ARG A 2 -16.52 -7.08 8.68
N GLU A 3 -16.28 -5.79 8.84
CA GLU A 3 -15.09 -5.11 8.34
C GLU A 3 -13.93 -5.60 9.23
N THR A 4 -12.94 -6.27 8.65
CA THR A 4 -11.74 -6.73 9.36
C THR A 4 -10.57 -5.86 8.93
N CYS A 5 -10.17 -4.91 9.78
CA CYS A 5 -8.92 -4.18 9.61
C CYS A 5 -7.77 -5.06 10.09
N GLN A 6 -6.68 -5.08 9.35
CA GLN A 6 -5.46 -5.77 9.76
C GLN A 6 -4.24 -4.88 9.48
N GLU A 7 -3.32 -4.82 10.42
CA GLU A 7 -2.09 -4.04 10.32
C GLU A 7 -0.91 -4.98 10.03
N ILE A 8 -0.04 -4.59 9.08
CA ILE A 8 1.20 -5.33 8.83
C ILE A 8 2.34 -4.63 9.57
N ARG A 9 2.94 -5.33 10.54
CA ARG A 9 4.07 -4.81 11.32
C ARG A 9 5.19 -5.83 11.41
N GLN A 10 6.40 -5.31 11.63
CA GLN A 10 7.59 -6.07 11.99
C GLN A 10 8.47 -5.26 12.95
N ALA A 11 9.34 -5.94 13.70
CA ALA A 11 10.36 -5.28 14.50
C ALA A 11 11.44 -4.69 13.59
N GLU A 12 11.84 -3.45 13.86
CA GLU A 12 12.86 -2.75 13.08
C GLU A 12 14.28 -2.97 13.67
N ILE A 13 15.26 -3.16 12.78
CA ILE A 13 16.69 -2.99 13.13
C ILE A 13 16.99 -1.49 13.19
N ALA A 14 17.70 -1.08 14.25
CA ALA A 14 17.91 0.31 14.66
C ALA A 14 18.21 1.30 13.51
N LYS A 15 17.48 2.42 13.48
CA LYS A 15 17.85 3.62 12.71
C LYS A 15 17.95 4.84 13.62
N LYS A 16 18.86 5.77 13.28
CA LYS A 16 19.13 7.03 14.00
C LYS A 16 17.92 7.95 14.26
N LYS A 17 16.76 7.72 13.64
CA LYS A 17 15.62 8.67 13.62
C LYS A 17 14.28 8.11 14.12
N HIS A 18 14.18 6.80 14.37
CA HIS A 18 12.99 6.16 14.92
C HIS A 18 13.40 5.27 16.10
N PRO A 19 12.72 5.36 17.25
CA PRO A 19 13.05 4.54 18.41
C PRO A 19 12.89 3.05 18.06
N ARG A 20 13.89 2.25 18.43
CA ARG A 20 13.87 0.79 18.29
C ARG A 20 12.58 0.23 18.90
N VAL A 21 11.71 -0.36 18.08
CA VAL A 21 10.59 -1.15 18.59
C VAL A 21 11.07 -2.58 18.75
N HIS A 22 11.22 -3.02 20.00
CA HIS A 22 11.60 -4.39 20.31
C HIS A 22 10.44 -5.36 19.95
N GLN A 23 10.79 -6.55 19.47
CA GLN A 23 9.81 -7.59 19.10
C GLN A 23 8.82 -7.88 20.25
N SER A 24 9.30 -7.87 21.50
CA SER A 24 8.43 -8.05 22.67
C SER A 24 7.28 -7.04 22.75
N LYS A 25 7.47 -5.80 22.30
CA LYS A 25 6.39 -4.79 22.26
C LYS A 25 5.36 -5.06 21.18
N ILE A 26 5.79 -5.65 20.06
CA ILE A 26 4.89 -6.07 18.99
C ILE A 26 4.10 -7.30 19.45
N ASP A 27 4.74 -8.23 20.14
CA ASP A 27 4.08 -9.43 20.67
C ASP A 27 3.07 -9.06 21.77
N GLU A 28 3.42 -8.14 22.68
CA GLU A 28 2.49 -7.58 23.67
C GLU A 28 1.27 -6.91 23.00
N GLU A 29 1.48 -6.13 21.94
CA GLU A 29 0.40 -5.48 21.18
C GLU A 29 -0.48 -6.51 20.48
N ASN A 30 0.14 -7.46 19.77
CA ASN A 30 -0.58 -8.50 19.05
C ASN A 30 -1.40 -9.39 19.99
N ASN A 31 -0.86 -9.77 21.15
CA ASN A 31 -1.59 -10.55 22.14
C ASN A 31 -2.84 -9.81 22.67
N LYS A 32 -2.82 -8.48 22.64
CA LYS A 32 -3.95 -7.65 23.08
C LYS A 32 -5.01 -7.44 22.00
N PHE A 33 -4.60 -7.18 20.76
CA PHE A 33 -5.50 -6.72 19.70
C PHE A 33 -5.76 -7.76 18.59
N ASN A 34 -4.86 -8.73 18.40
CA ASN A 34 -4.94 -9.80 17.40
C ASN A 34 -5.23 -9.30 15.98
N ASP A 35 -4.64 -8.16 15.63
CA ASP A 35 -4.81 -7.48 14.34
C ASP A 35 -3.49 -7.30 13.58
N ILE A 36 -2.41 -7.96 14.01
CA ILE A 36 -1.08 -7.84 13.39
C ILE A 36 -0.76 -9.05 12.52
N VAL A 37 -0.43 -8.78 11.26
CA VAL A 37 0.20 -9.75 10.35
C VAL A 37 1.70 -9.49 10.30
N GLN A 38 2.47 -10.53 10.60
CA GLN A 38 3.92 -10.47 10.72
C GLN A 38 4.61 -11.23 9.56
N GLY A 39 5.67 -10.65 8.99
CA GLY A 39 6.41 -11.19 7.85
C GLY A 39 7.91 -11.23 8.10
N ASN A 40 8.61 -12.26 7.62
CA ASN A 40 10.05 -12.40 7.87
C ASN A 40 10.91 -11.55 6.91
N PHE A 41 10.88 -10.23 7.05
CA PHE A 41 11.74 -9.30 6.32
C PHE A 41 12.02 -8.04 7.14
N LEU A 42 13.12 -7.36 6.85
CA LEU A 42 13.47 -6.09 7.51
C LEU A 42 12.50 -4.98 7.09
N ASP A 43 11.77 -4.39 8.04
CA ASP A 43 10.93 -3.23 7.76
C ASP A 43 11.80 -2.00 7.43
N HIS A 44 11.83 -1.65 6.16
CA HIS A 44 12.66 -0.59 5.59
C HIS A 44 11.91 0.01 4.40
N TYR A 45 12.07 1.31 4.15
CA TYR A 45 11.43 1.99 3.00
C TYR A 45 11.64 1.26 1.66
N ARG A 46 12.85 0.74 1.41
CA ARG A 46 13.13 -0.09 0.24
C ARG A 46 12.35 -1.41 0.23
N ASN A 47 12.08 -2.00 1.38
CA ASN A 47 11.35 -3.26 1.49
C ASN A 47 9.82 -3.11 1.55
N LEU A 48 9.28 -1.89 1.39
CA LEU A 48 7.84 -1.67 1.35
C LEU A 48 7.14 -2.51 0.27
N THR A 49 7.80 -2.75 -0.86
CA THR A 49 7.27 -3.64 -1.90
C THR A 49 7.02 -5.06 -1.38
N TYR A 50 7.95 -5.63 -0.60
CA TYR A 50 7.74 -6.94 0.02
C TYR A 50 6.58 -6.90 1.01
N LYS A 51 6.50 -5.84 1.82
CA LYS A 51 5.42 -5.62 2.79
C LYS A 51 4.05 -5.60 2.10
N THR A 52 3.89 -4.83 1.03
CA THR A 52 2.63 -4.78 0.27
C THR A 52 2.33 -6.11 -0.39
N VAL A 53 3.27 -6.71 -1.12
CA VAL A 53 3.00 -7.97 -1.84
C VAL A 53 2.63 -9.08 -0.85
N MET A 54 3.30 -9.15 0.31
CA MET A 54 2.93 -10.05 1.38
C MET A 54 1.51 -9.75 1.91
N GLY A 55 1.18 -8.49 2.15
CA GLY A 55 -0.14 -8.08 2.63
C GLY A 55 -1.27 -8.44 1.70
N LEU A 56 -1.10 -8.15 0.41
CA LEU A 56 -2.03 -8.55 -0.64
C LEU A 56 -2.15 -10.07 -0.70
N THR A 57 -1.03 -10.81 -0.61
CA THR A 57 -1.04 -12.28 -0.59
C THR A 57 -1.82 -12.81 0.62
N TRP A 58 -1.57 -12.26 1.81
CA TRP A 58 -2.29 -12.62 3.02
C TRP A 58 -3.80 -12.35 2.87
N ALA A 59 -4.18 -11.18 2.35
CA ALA A 59 -5.57 -10.82 2.12
C ALA A 59 -6.27 -11.78 1.16
N THR A 60 -5.60 -12.27 0.10
CA THR A 60 -6.20 -13.26 -0.80
C THR A 60 -6.50 -14.60 -0.12
N ARG A 61 -5.74 -14.96 0.91
CA ARG A 61 -5.88 -16.22 1.66
C ARG A 61 -6.93 -16.11 2.77
N PHE A 62 -6.83 -15.05 3.58
CA PHE A 62 -7.61 -14.93 4.82
C PHE A 62 -8.82 -14.00 4.70
N CYS A 63 -8.82 -13.08 3.73
CA CYS A 63 -9.92 -12.14 3.47
C CYS A 63 -10.55 -12.37 2.08
N SER A 64 -10.54 -13.60 1.58
CA SER A 64 -10.94 -13.94 0.20
C SER A 64 -12.37 -13.52 -0.19
N ARG A 65 -13.26 -13.31 0.77
CA ARG A 65 -14.65 -12.87 0.56
C ARG A 65 -14.83 -11.35 0.58
N ALA A 66 -13.78 -10.58 0.88
CA ALA A 66 -13.83 -9.13 0.83
C ALA A 66 -14.06 -8.66 -0.61
N ALA A 67 -14.88 -7.61 -0.80
CA ALA A 67 -15.12 -7.02 -2.11
C ALA A 67 -13.93 -6.14 -2.55
N PHE A 68 -13.36 -5.41 -1.60
CA PHE A 68 -12.25 -4.49 -1.80
C PHE A 68 -11.21 -4.67 -0.68
N ILE A 69 -9.96 -4.40 -1.03
CA ILE A 69 -8.86 -4.15 -0.10
C ILE A 69 -8.55 -2.66 -0.18
N ILE A 70 -8.32 -2.05 0.98
CA ILE A 70 -7.89 -0.67 1.09
C ILE A 70 -6.46 -0.70 1.59
N LYS A 71 -5.59 0.13 1.05
CA LYS A 71 -4.28 0.38 1.63
C LYS A 71 -4.21 1.82 2.07
N MET A 72 -3.75 2.04 3.30
CA MET A 72 -3.48 3.37 3.81
C MET A 72 -2.20 3.42 4.64
N ASP A 73 -1.51 4.55 4.56
CA ASP A 73 -0.43 4.90 5.47
C ASP A 73 -0.98 5.21 6.87
N ASP A 74 -0.07 5.24 7.84
CA ASP A 74 -0.38 5.41 9.25
C ASP A 74 -0.58 6.87 9.67
N ASP A 75 -0.07 7.79 8.86
CA ASP A 75 -0.09 9.23 9.07
C ASP A 75 -1.25 9.95 8.37
N ILE A 76 -2.30 9.20 7.98
CA ILE A 76 -3.51 9.72 7.34
C ILE A 76 -4.79 9.26 8.06
N THR A 77 -5.85 10.05 7.94
CA THR A 77 -7.21 9.66 8.36
C THR A 77 -8.13 9.54 7.16
N VAL A 78 -9.05 8.58 7.24
CA VAL A 78 -9.99 8.24 6.17
C VAL A 78 -11.42 8.24 6.68
N ASN A 79 -12.33 8.90 5.97
CA ASN A 79 -13.76 8.78 6.20
C ASN A 79 -14.29 7.49 5.55
N PHE A 80 -14.29 6.40 6.32
CA PHE A 80 -14.72 5.09 5.84
C PHE A 80 -16.21 5.02 5.46
N PHE A 81 -17.08 5.85 6.04
CA PHE A 81 -18.49 5.91 5.62
C PHE A 81 -18.62 6.39 4.18
N HIS A 82 -17.89 7.45 3.83
CA HIS A 82 -17.85 7.96 2.46
C HIS A 82 -17.20 6.92 1.53
N VAL A 83 -16.07 6.33 1.92
CA VAL A 83 -15.42 5.27 1.11
C VAL A 83 -16.39 4.12 0.85
N ARG A 84 -17.09 3.62 1.86
CA ARG A 84 -18.07 2.54 1.72
C ARG A 84 -19.19 2.92 0.76
N GLN A 85 -19.77 4.11 0.92
CA GLN A 85 -20.81 4.61 0.03
C GLN A 85 -20.31 4.71 -1.42
N LEU A 86 -19.10 5.22 -1.63
CA LEU A 86 -18.49 5.34 -2.95
C LEU A 86 -18.29 3.97 -3.61
N LEU A 87 -17.75 3.00 -2.85
CA LEU A 87 -17.51 1.65 -3.35
C LEU A 87 -18.82 0.92 -3.69
N GLN A 88 -19.85 1.07 -2.87
CA GLN A 88 -21.16 0.43 -3.06
C GLN A 88 -21.99 1.05 -4.20
N THR A 89 -21.82 2.33 -4.48
CA THR A 89 -22.64 3.03 -5.49
C THR A 89 -21.96 3.10 -6.86
N ARG A 90 -20.68 3.51 -6.89
CA ARG A 90 -19.97 3.81 -8.14
C ARG A 90 -19.10 2.66 -8.63
N TYR A 91 -18.63 1.80 -7.71
CA TYR A 91 -17.62 0.78 -8.02
C TYR A 91 -18.07 -0.66 -7.75
N ALA A 92 -19.33 -0.90 -7.36
CA ALA A 92 -19.80 -2.22 -6.93
C ALA A 92 -19.54 -3.34 -7.95
N ASN A 93 -19.62 -3.02 -9.25
CA ASN A 93 -19.46 -3.98 -10.35
C ASN A 93 -18.10 -3.90 -11.05
N ILE A 94 -17.17 -3.07 -10.57
CA ILE A 94 -15.87 -2.85 -11.22
C ILE A 94 -14.82 -3.73 -10.56
N LYS A 95 -14.20 -4.62 -11.34
CA LYS A 95 -13.35 -5.70 -10.80
C LYS A 95 -11.88 -5.66 -11.22
N ASN A 96 -11.53 -4.87 -12.24
CA ASN A 96 -10.16 -4.74 -12.79
C ASN A 96 -9.70 -3.27 -12.76
N VAL A 97 -9.55 -2.70 -11.57
CA VAL A 97 -9.23 -1.26 -11.39
C VAL A 97 -8.41 -1.01 -10.12
N LEU A 98 -7.54 0.00 -10.17
CA LEU A 98 -6.88 0.60 -9.02
C LEU A 98 -7.46 2.00 -8.80
N LEU A 99 -7.98 2.25 -7.60
CA LEU A 99 -8.69 3.48 -7.26
C LEU A 99 -7.83 4.33 -6.30
N GLY A 100 -7.62 5.59 -6.65
CA GLY A 100 -6.92 6.55 -5.79
C GLY A 100 -6.45 7.76 -6.57
N ARG A 101 -5.46 8.48 -6.05
CA ARG A 101 -4.87 9.61 -6.77
C ARG A 101 -3.89 9.12 -7.83
N ALA A 102 -4.26 9.23 -9.10
CA ALA A 102 -3.39 8.83 -10.20
C ALA A 102 -2.27 9.86 -10.42
N LEU A 103 -1.05 9.38 -10.60
CA LEU A 103 0.13 10.14 -10.97
C LEU A 103 0.55 9.76 -12.38
N ILE A 104 0.70 10.76 -13.25
CA ILE A 104 0.87 10.59 -14.69
C ILE A 104 2.16 11.29 -15.12
N LYS A 105 2.95 10.64 -16.00
CA LYS A 105 4.20 11.19 -16.57
C LYS A 105 5.21 11.69 -15.53
N THR A 106 5.24 11.05 -14.36
CA THR A 106 6.23 11.33 -13.33
C THR A 106 7.56 10.70 -13.69
N LYS A 107 8.66 11.37 -13.35
CA LYS A 107 10.02 10.92 -13.65
C LYS A 107 10.73 10.38 -12.41
N PRO A 108 11.59 9.35 -12.54
CA PRO A 108 12.48 8.93 -11.46
C PRO A 108 13.37 10.10 -11.02
N PHE A 109 13.49 10.32 -9.71
CA PHE A 109 14.48 11.24 -9.19
C PHE A 109 15.86 10.63 -9.39
N ARG A 110 16.72 11.26 -10.20
CA ARG A 110 18.04 10.69 -10.50
C ARG A 110 19.14 11.12 -9.52
N ARG A 111 18.94 12.19 -8.74
CA ARG A 111 19.92 12.76 -7.80
C ARG A 111 19.23 13.42 -6.58
N ASN A 112 19.95 13.49 -5.45
CA ASN A 112 19.62 14.29 -4.27
C ASN A 112 18.19 14.11 -3.72
N SER A 113 17.67 12.89 -3.74
CA SER A 113 16.32 12.58 -3.24
C SER A 113 16.32 11.32 -2.40
N LYS A 114 15.48 11.29 -1.34
CA LYS A 114 15.21 10.06 -0.61
C LYS A 114 14.55 8.98 -1.49
N TRP A 115 13.97 9.40 -2.61
CA TRP A 115 13.33 8.56 -3.63
C TRP A 115 14.21 8.40 -4.87
N GLN A 116 15.53 8.52 -4.72
CA GLN A 116 16.45 8.43 -5.85
C GLN A 116 16.49 7.02 -6.44
N VAL A 117 16.35 6.93 -7.76
CA VAL A 117 16.36 5.68 -8.54
C VAL A 117 17.43 5.76 -9.62
N THR A 118 18.35 4.79 -9.61
CA THR A 118 19.45 4.74 -10.60
C THR A 118 18.97 4.24 -11.96
N GLN A 119 19.79 4.44 -13.00
CA GLN A 119 19.47 3.99 -14.35
C GLN A 119 19.38 2.45 -14.43
N GLU A 120 20.18 1.76 -13.63
CA GLU A 120 20.22 0.30 -13.51
C GLU A 120 18.96 -0.24 -12.80
N GLU A 121 18.44 0.49 -11.82
CA GLU A 121 17.19 0.16 -11.13
C GLU A 121 15.97 0.35 -12.03
N TYR A 122 15.93 1.43 -12.82
CA TYR A 122 14.85 1.72 -13.76
C TYR A 122 15.37 2.47 -14.99
N VAL A 123 15.30 1.82 -16.15
CA VAL A 123 15.86 2.30 -17.42
C VAL A 123 15.00 3.41 -18.05
N GLY A 124 13.69 3.42 -17.80
CA GLY A 124 12.79 4.41 -18.40
C GLY A 124 12.97 5.83 -17.82
N ASP A 125 12.70 6.84 -18.63
CA ASP A 125 12.72 8.25 -18.19
C ASP A 125 11.42 8.71 -17.54
N GLU A 126 10.35 7.93 -17.71
CA GLU A 126 9.04 8.15 -17.11
C GLU A 126 8.52 6.83 -16.50
N TYR A 127 7.89 6.94 -15.34
CA TYR A 127 7.14 5.83 -14.77
C TYR A 127 5.82 5.64 -15.52
N PRO A 128 5.30 4.39 -15.59
CA PRO A 128 3.91 4.19 -15.96
C PRO A 128 3.00 4.97 -15.02
N THR A 129 1.81 5.34 -15.48
CA THR A 129 0.78 5.87 -14.58
C THR A 129 0.59 4.89 -13.42
N TYR A 130 0.60 5.41 -12.20
CA TYR A 130 0.45 4.66 -10.96
C TYR A 130 -0.44 5.44 -9.98
N ILE A 131 -0.92 4.78 -8.92
CA ILE A 131 -1.69 5.42 -7.84
C ILE A 131 -0.74 5.78 -6.70
N ASN A 132 -0.88 6.99 -6.15
CA ASN A 132 -0.04 7.44 -5.05
C ASN A 132 -0.12 6.49 -3.83
N GLY A 133 1.04 6.10 -3.29
CA GLY A 133 1.14 5.06 -2.27
C GLY A 133 0.42 5.30 -0.95
N TRP A 134 0.20 6.54 -0.51
CA TRP A 134 -0.42 6.82 0.80
C TRP A 134 -1.86 6.29 0.99
N PHE A 135 -2.63 6.13 -0.09
CA PHE A 135 -4.00 5.63 -0.06
C PHE A 135 -4.44 5.11 -1.43
N TYR A 136 -4.87 3.85 -1.49
CA TYR A 136 -5.52 3.29 -2.66
C TYR A 136 -6.50 2.18 -2.29
N MET A 137 -7.44 1.89 -3.20
CA MET A 137 -8.44 0.84 -3.03
C MET A 137 -8.42 -0.08 -4.24
N ILE A 138 -8.54 -1.38 -3.99
CA ILE A 138 -8.36 -2.43 -5.00
C ILE A 138 -9.50 -3.45 -4.86
N PRO A 139 -10.30 -3.74 -5.90
CA PRO A 139 -11.20 -4.87 -5.88
C PRO A 139 -10.43 -6.17 -5.66
N MET A 140 -10.98 -7.10 -4.88
CA MET A 140 -10.29 -8.36 -4.56
C MET A 140 -9.88 -9.17 -5.81
N GLU A 141 -10.65 -9.09 -6.91
CA GLU A 141 -10.27 -9.73 -8.17
C GLU A 141 -8.99 -9.14 -8.78
N THR A 142 -8.82 -7.81 -8.71
CA THR A 142 -7.58 -7.14 -9.09
C THR A 142 -6.43 -7.55 -8.17
N VAL A 143 -6.67 -7.68 -6.86
CA VAL A 143 -5.66 -8.16 -5.90
C VAL A 143 -5.17 -9.57 -6.25
N ARG A 144 -6.09 -10.50 -6.56
CA ARG A 144 -5.74 -11.86 -6.99
C ARG A 144 -4.88 -11.84 -8.25
N LYS A 145 -5.23 -11.01 -9.24
CA LYS A 145 -4.47 -10.86 -10.49
C LYS A 145 -3.04 -10.37 -10.22
N LEU A 146 -2.89 -9.37 -9.35
CA LEU A 146 -1.57 -8.85 -8.94
C LEU A 146 -0.74 -9.94 -8.25
N VAL A 147 -1.30 -10.58 -7.20
CA VAL A 147 -0.60 -11.60 -6.42
C VAL A 147 -0.19 -12.80 -7.27
N ALA A 148 -1.09 -13.30 -8.13
CA ALA A 148 -0.82 -14.45 -8.99
C ALA A 148 0.34 -14.19 -9.98
N ASN A 149 0.57 -12.94 -10.37
CA ASN A 149 1.59 -12.57 -11.35
C ASN A 149 2.84 -11.91 -10.74
N ALA A 150 2.85 -11.59 -9.45
CA ALA A 150 3.93 -10.85 -8.80
C ALA A 150 5.33 -11.46 -9.02
N HIS A 151 5.42 -12.79 -9.03
CA HIS A 151 6.68 -13.53 -9.21
C HIS A 151 7.31 -13.35 -10.61
N ARG A 152 6.55 -12.86 -11.60
CA ARG A 152 7.02 -12.63 -12.98
C ARG A 152 7.82 -11.33 -13.13
N PHE A 153 7.73 -10.43 -12.14
CA PHE A 153 8.31 -9.10 -12.23
C PHE A 153 9.64 -9.02 -11.49
N ARG A 154 10.61 -8.31 -12.08
CA ARG A 154 11.82 -7.92 -11.36
C ARG A 154 11.44 -6.95 -10.25
N TYR A 155 11.87 -7.25 -9.03
CA TYR A 155 11.63 -6.40 -7.86
C TYR A 155 12.02 -4.93 -8.12
N PHE A 156 11.16 -4.02 -7.68
CA PHE A 156 11.41 -2.58 -7.66
C PHE A 156 10.95 -2.02 -6.31
N TRP A 157 11.78 -1.18 -5.70
CA TRP A 157 11.65 -0.83 -4.28
C TRP A 157 10.62 0.27 -4.00
N LEU A 158 10.24 1.07 -5.00
CA LEU A 158 9.11 2.01 -4.89
C LEU A 158 7.82 1.23 -5.07
N GLU A 159 7.20 0.88 -3.96
CA GLU A 159 6.04 0.00 -3.88
C GLU A 159 4.86 0.45 -4.74
N ASP A 160 4.51 1.74 -4.70
CA ASP A 160 3.38 2.28 -5.43
C ASP A 160 3.62 2.27 -6.94
N VAL A 161 4.82 2.66 -7.37
CA VAL A 161 5.26 2.56 -8.77
C VAL A 161 5.30 1.10 -9.22
N PHE A 162 5.76 0.18 -8.38
CA PHE A 162 5.86 -1.24 -8.72
C PHE A 162 4.48 -1.90 -8.87
N VAL A 163 3.67 -1.87 -7.80
CA VAL A 163 2.40 -2.61 -7.74
C VAL A 163 1.33 -1.93 -8.59
N THR A 164 1.18 -0.61 -8.47
CA THR A 164 0.08 0.12 -9.11
C THR A 164 0.45 0.74 -10.46
N GLY A 165 1.74 0.70 -10.82
CA GLY A 165 2.28 1.19 -12.08
C GLY A 165 2.77 0.07 -12.98
N ILE A 166 3.94 -0.50 -12.68
CA ILE A 166 4.64 -1.50 -13.52
C ILE A 166 3.79 -2.76 -13.69
N MET A 167 3.41 -3.41 -12.58
CA MET A 167 2.59 -4.61 -12.63
C MET A 167 1.21 -4.32 -13.22
N ALA A 168 0.60 -3.21 -12.83
CA ALA A 168 -0.70 -2.81 -13.32
C ALA A 168 -0.71 -2.55 -14.83
N GLN A 169 0.35 -1.96 -15.38
CA GLN A 169 0.47 -1.71 -16.82
C GLN A 169 0.58 -3.02 -17.61
N ASP A 170 1.49 -3.92 -17.21
CA ASP A 170 1.66 -5.23 -17.86
C ASP A 170 0.37 -6.05 -17.82
N LEU A 171 -0.33 -6.03 -16.68
CA LEU A 171 -1.58 -6.75 -16.47
C LEU A 171 -2.81 -6.01 -16.99
N GLN A 172 -2.66 -4.89 -17.69
CA GLN A 172 -3.77 -4.09 -18.24
C GLN A 172 -4.85 -3.76 -17.19
N ILE A 173 -4.43 -3.34 -16.00
CA ILE A 173 -5.30 -2.92 -14.90
C ILE A 173 -5.54 -1.41 -15.05
N GLU A 174 -6.81 -1.01 -15.08
CA GLU A 174 -7.17 0.41 -15.15
C GLU A 174 -6.72 1.14 -13.87
N ARG A 175 -6.18 2.35 -14.00
CA ARG A 175 -5.92 3.22 -12.84
C ARG A 175 -6.85 4.40 -12.94
N ARG A 176 -7.77 4.51 -11.99
CA ARG A 176 -8.81 5.52 -12.02
C ARG A 176 -8.55 6.57 -10.97
N ASN A 177 -8.39 7.80 -11.44
CA ASN A 177 -8.22 8.95 -10.57
C ASN A 177 -9.52 9.24 -9.80
N ILE A 178 -9.41 9.31 -8.47
CA ILE A 178 -10.47 9.73 -7.56
C ILE A 178 -9.99 10.95 -6.79
N ASP A 179 -10.89 11.89 -6.54
CA ASP A 179 -10.63 13.03 -5.66
C ASP A 179 -10.59 12.57 -4.18
N THR A 180 -9.42 12.09 -3.76
CA THR A 180 -9.21 11.57 -2.40
C THR A 180 -9.33 12.64 -1.32
N LYS A 181 -9.21 13.93 -1.66
CA LYS A 181 -9.34 15.04 -0.69
C LYS A 181 -10.72 15.10 -0.03
N LYS A 182 -11.73 14.48 -0.64
CA LYS A 182 -13.09 14.43 -0.11
C LYS A 182 -13.24 13.49 1.10
N PHE A 183 -12.30 12.59 1.31
CA PHE A 183 -12.41 11.56 2.36
C PHE A 183 -11.07 11.12 2.96
N VAL A 184 -9.94 11.71 2.54
CA VAL A 184 -8.61 11.45 3.09
C VAL A 184 -7.95 12.76 3.51
N THR A 185 -7.46 12.80 4.75
CA THR A 185 -6.72 13.93 5.30
C THR A 185 -5.34 13.47 5.75
N CYS A 186 -4.28 14.22 5.39
CA CYS A 186 -2.90 13.93 5.78
C CYS A 186 -2.42 14.96 6.82
N PHE A 187 -1.80 14.48 7.89
CA PHE A 187 -1.25 15.34 8.93
C PHE A 187 0.20 15.73 8.61
N ARG A 188 0.40 16.92 8.03
CA ARG A 188 1.75 17.47 7.85
C ARG A 188 2.16 18.33 9.05
N GLY A 189 2.80 17.72 10.05
CA GLY A 189 3.75 18.40 10.95
C GLY A 189 3.34 18.58 12.42
N LYS A 190 4.29 18.17 13.29
CA LYS A 190 4.41 18.33 14.76
C LYS A 190 3.40 17.54 15.59
N SER A 191 3.91 16.46 16.19
CA SER A 191 3.24 15.56 17.14
C SER A 191 2.17 14.65 16.53
N ALA A 192 2.56 13.84 15.53
CA ALA A 192 1.86 12.58 15.29
C ALA A 192 2.21 11.62 16.45
N HIS A 193 1.48 11.69 17.55
CA HIS A 193 1.43 10.59 18.49
C HIS A 193 0.84 9.38 17.76
N LYS A 194 1.63 8.31 17.63
CA LYS A 194 1.25 6.92 17.29
C LYS A 194 -0.15 6.74 16.66
N ILE A 195 -0.20 6.66 15.34
CA ILE A 195 -1.32 6.08 14.56
C ILE A 195 -0.58 5.44 13.37
N ARG A 196 -0.32 4.11 13.34
CA ARG A 196 -1.10 2.91 12.91
C ARG A 196 -1.48 2.86 11.42
N SER A 197 -0.79 2.00 10.64
CA SER A 197 -1.03 1.78 9.20
C SER A 197 -2.13 0.74 9.08
N PHE A 198 -3.12 0.94 8.20
CA PHE A 198 -4.24 0.00 8.07
C PHE A 198 -4.31 -0.58 6.65
N LEU A 199 -4.57 -1.89 6.54
CA LEU A 199 -5.08 -2.57 5.35
C LEU A 199 -6.53 -3.03 5.59
#